data_AF-A0A6A6DXC0-F1
#
_entry.id   AF-A0A6A6DXC0-F1
#
_cell.length_a   1.000
_cell.length_b   1.000
_cell.length_c   1.000
_cell.angle_alpha   90.00
_cell.angle_beta   90.00
_cell.angle_gamma   90.00
#
_symmetry.space_group_name_H-M   'P 1'
#
loop_
_entity.id
_entity.type
_entity.pdbx_description
1 polymer ?
#
loop_
_entity_poly.entity_id
_entity_poly.type
_entity_poly.pdbx_seq_one_letter_code
_entity_poly.pdbx_strand_id
1 'polypeptide(L)'
;MPSPCSRCRDNDLQCLVNPASGRCSECVDRNVKCDLVVTQPEWNRLDRDKKKLQEQLRRAQEETVAARSRELRLHRQLAQIDSREKEMFQRELASIDEVRAMEEEEQKPLESIWHTATRSVRCRLAFLLGL
;
A
#
# COMPACT_ATOMS: atom_id res chain seq x y z
N MET A 1 -15.82 -9.07 50.89
CA MET A 1 -14.44 -8.77 51.36
C MET A 1 -13.74 -8.00 50.25
N PRO A 2 -13.06 -6.88 50.52
CA PRO A 2 -12.23 -6.22 49.51
C PRO A 2 -11.20 -7.22 48.98
N SER A 3 -10.88 -7.13 47.69
CA SER A 3 -9.84 -7.96 47.09
C SER A 3 -8.51 -7.76 47.83
N PRO A 4 -7.76 -8.83 48.14
CA PRO A 4 -6.43 -8.68 48.72
C PRO A 4 -5.52 -7.85 47.81
N CYS A 5 -4.59 -7.10 48.42
CA CYS A 5 -3.53 -6.39 47.70
C CYS A 5 -2.69 -7.39 46.88
N SER A 6 -2.06 -6.95 45.78
CA SER A 6 -1.35 -7.88 44.88
C SER A 6 -0.29 -8.67 45.61
N ARG A 7 0.46 -8.04 46.51
CA ARG A 7 1.47 -8.75 47.31
C ARG A 7 0.86 -9.85 48.17
N CYS A 8 -0.21 -9.57 48.90
CA CYS A 8 -0.85 -10.58 49.75
C CYS A 8 -1.46 -11.70 48.92
N ARG A 9 -2.03 -11.37 47.75
CA ARG A 9 -2.54 -12.37 46.80
C ARG A 9 -1.42 -13.27 46.27
N ASP A 10 -0.30 -12.69 45.86
CA ASP A 10 0.81 -13.42 45.23
C ASP A 10 1.63 -14.27 46.23
N ASN A 11 1.44 -14.05 47.53
CA ASN A 11 2.14 -14.77 48.61
C ASN A 11 1.19 -15.54 49.56
N ASP A 12 -0.09 -15.66 49.19
CA ASP A 12 -1.14 -16.30 50.01
C ASP A 12 -1.21 -15.78 51.46
N LEU A 13 -1.00 -14.47 51.66
CA LEU A 13 -1.04 -13.81 52.97
C LEU A 13 -2.43 -13.26 53.28
N GLN A 14 -2.78 -13.19 54.57
CA GLN A 14 -4.01 -12.53 55.01
C GLN A 14 -3.90 -11.01 54.88
N CYS A 15 -4.67 -10.43 53.96
CA CYS A 15 -4.67 -9.00 53.68
C CYS A 15 -5.61 -8.23 54.63
N LEU A 16 -5.16 -7.97 55.85
CA LEU A 16 -5.94 -7.21 56.85
C LEU A 16 -5.72 -5.70 56.67
N VAL A 17 -6.74 -5.00 56.16
CA VAL A 17 -6.66 -3.56 55.87
C VAL A 17 -6.82 -2.74 57.14
N ASN A 18 -5.87 -1.84 57.41
CA ASN A 18 -6.00 -0.84 58.47
C ASN A 18 -6.82 0.36 57.94
N PRO A 19 -8.01 0.64 58.49
CA PRO A 19 -8.90 1.70 57.99
C PRO A 19 -8.31 3.11 58.13
N ALA A 20 -7.36 3.35 59.05
CA ALA A 20 -6.75 4.67 59.22
C ALA A 20 -5.72 4.99 58.13
N SER A 21 -4.99 3.99 57.66
CA SER A 21 -3.94 4.16 56.63
C SER A 21 -4.39 3.74 55.23
N GLY A 22 -5.48 2.95 55.14
CA GLY A 22 -5.93 2.27 53.94
C GLY A 22 -5.00 1.15 53.44
N ARG A 23 -3.83 0.95 54.08
CA ARG A 23 -2.85 -0.09 53.75
C ARG A 23 -3.10 -1.34 54.58
N CYS A 24 -2.74 -2.52 54.06
CA CYS A 24 -2.80 -3.74 54.84
C CYS A 24 -1.60 -3.90 55.80
N SER A 25 -1.80 -4.62 56.90
CA SER A 25 -0.79 -4.88 57.94
C SER A 25 0.52 -5.39 57.37
N GLU A 26 0.49 -6.42 56.52
CA GLU A 26 1.67 -7.01 55.87
C GLU A 26 2.52 -5.98 55.10
N CYS A 27 1.86 -5.04 54.42
CA CYS A 27 2.54 -4.00 53.67
C CYS A 27 3.01 -2.84 54.55
N VAL A 28 2.33 -2.58 55.67
CA VAL A 28 2.74 -1.59 56.66
C VAL A 28 3.98 -2.06 57.41
N ASP A 29 3.97 -3.30 57.90
CA ASP A 29 5.06 -3.89 58.71
C ASP A 29 6.37 -3.98 57.94
N ARG A 30 6.28 -4.29 56.64
CA ARG A 30 7.44 -4.37 55.74
C ARG A 30 7.80 -3.03 55.09
N ASN A 31 7.06 -1.97 55.41
CA ASN A 31 7.17 -0.64 54.82
C ASN A 31 7.23 -0.65 53.27
N VAL A 32 6.39 -1.46 52.66
CA VAL A 32 6.30 -1.61 51.20
C VAL A 32 5.03 -1.00 50.64
N LYS A 33 5.06 -0.64 49.36
CA LYS A 33 3.87 -0.13 48.67
C LYS A 33 2.73 -1.16 48.74
N CYS A 34 1.56 -0.68 49.20
CA CYS A 34 0.31 -1.43 49.17
C CYS A 34 -0.55 -0.85 48.05
N ASP A 35 -0.92 -1.67 47.07
CA ASP A 35 -1.69 -1.28 45.87
C ASP A 35 -3.21 -1.18 46.11
N LEU A 36 -3.67 -1.39 47.35
CA LEU A 36 -5.06 -1.14 47.75
C LEU A 36 -5.47 0.33 47.67
N VAL A 37 -4.52 1.24 47.85
CA VAL A 37 -4.77 2.68 47.81
C VAL A 37 -3.93 3.27 46.70
N VAL A 38 -4.60 3.72 45.65
CA VAL A 38 -3.97 4.52 44.60
C VAL A 38 -3.86 5.96 45.10
N THR A 39 -2.65 6.48 45.15
CA THR A 39 -2.36 7.81 45.67
C THR A 39 -2.64 8.89 44.62
N GLN A 40 -2.94 10.12 45.06
CA GLN A 40 -3.15 11.25 44.15
C GLN A 40 -1.98 11.47 43.17
N PRO A 41 -0.69 11.37 43.57
CA PRO A 41 0.42 11.46 42.63
C PRO A 41 0.42 10.39 41.53
N GLU A 42 -0.08 9.19 41.81
CA GLU A 42 -0.21 8.12 40.82
C GLU A 42 -1.31 8.44 39.80
N TRP A 43 -2.45 8.93 40.27
CA TRP A 43 -3.51 9.45 39.39
C TRP A 43 -2.99 10.59 38.50
N ASN A 44 -2.22 11.52 39.07
CA ASN A 44 -1.65 12.64 38.33
C ASN A 44 -0.63 12.18 37.27
N ARG A 45 0.14 11.12 37.55
CA ARG A 45 1.05 10.52 36.54
C ARG A 45 0.25 9.90 35.40
N LEU A 46 -0.77 9.10 35.70
CA LEU A 46 -1.65 8.50 34.70
C LEU A 46 -2.33 9.54 33.82
N ASP A 47 -2.84 10.64 34.40
CA ASP A 47 -3.47 11.71 33.64
C ASP A 47 -2.48 12.41 32.69
N ARG A 48 -1.26 12.68 33.14
CA ARG A 48 -0.20 13.25 32.28
C ARG A 48 0.18 12.31 31.14
N ASP A 49 0.36 11.03 31.43
CA ASP A 49 0.72 10.03 30.43
C ASP A 49 -0.41 9.86 29.40
N LYS A 50 -1.66 9.83 29.86
CA LYS A 50 -2.84 9.80 28.99
C LYS A 50 -2.88 11.02 28.07
N LYS A 51 -2.70 12.23 28.60
CA LYS A 51 -2.68 13.47 27.80
C LYS A 51 -1.54 13.46 26.77
N LYS A 52 -0.36 12.99 27.17
CA LYS A 52 0.80 12.86 26.26
C LYS A 52 0.50 11.87 25.12
N LEU A 53 -0.07 10.71 25.43
CA LEU A 53 -0.44 9.71 24.43
C LEU A 53 -1.55 10.22 23.50
N GLN A 54 -2.54 10.94 24.03
CA GLN A 54 -3.60 11.54 23.22
C GLN A 54 -3.05 12.55 22.22
N GLU A 55 -2.10 13.39 22.64
CA GLU A 55 -1.46 14.35 21.74
C GLU A 55 -0.58 13.66 20.69
N GLN A 56 0.16 12.62 21.07
CA GLN A 56 0.93 11.81 20.12
C GLN A 56 0.01 11.14 19.09
N LEU A 57 -1.12 10.59 19.53
CA LEU A 57 -2.11 9.97 18.66
C LEU A 57 -2.71 11.00 17.68
N ARG A 58 -3.05 12.20 18.16
CA ARG A 58 -3.56 13.29 17.31
C ARG A 58 -2.56 13.65 16.21
N ARG A 59 -1.27 13.82 16.56
CA ARG A 59 -0.22 14.12 15.57
C ARG A 59 -0.05 13.01 14.54
N ALA A 60 -0.02 11.75 14.99
CA ALA A 60 0.05 10.60 14.09
C ALA A 60 -1.17 10.53 13.15
N GLN A 61 -2.36 10.89 13.63
CA GLN A 61 -3.55 10.98 12.79
C GLN A 61 -3.44 12.09 11.73
N GLU A 62 -2.93 13.26 12.10
CA GLU A 62 -2.69 14.36 11.15
C GLU A 62 -1.66 13.97 10.08
N GLU A 63 -0.58 13.31 10.48
CA GLU A 63 0.44 12.81 9.55
C GLU A 63 -0.10 11.74 8.60
N THR A 64 -0.93 10.81 9.08
CA THR A 64 -1.54 9.77 8.24
C THR A 64 -2.53 10.37 7.23
N VAL A 65 -3.34 11.35 7.64
CA VAL A 65 -4.22 12.09 6.72
C VAL A 65 -3.41 12.82 5.64
N ALA A 66 -2.33 13.49 6.04
CA ALA A 66 -1.45 14.18 5.10
C ALA A 66 -0.76 13.20 4.14
N ALA A 67 -0.29 12.06 4.62
CA ALA A 67 0.30 11.00 3.82
C ALA A 67 -0.69 10.44 2.80
N ARG A 68 -1.92 10.13 3.24
CA ARG A 68 -2.98 9.63 2.36
C ARG A 68 -3.38 10.63 1.28
N SER A 69 -3.40 11.92 1.60
CA SER A 69 -3.65 12.97 0.61
C SER A 69 -2.56 13.00 -0.48
N ARG A 70 -1.28 12.87 -0.08
CA ARG A 70 -0.16 12.75 -1.01
C ARG A 70 -0.25 11.51 -1.88
N GLU A 71 -0.56 10.37 -1.29
CA GLU A 71 -0.77 9.09 -1.99
C GLU A 71 -1.86 9.22 -3.08
N LEU A 72 -3.03 9.78 -2.75
CA LEU A 72 -4.12 10.00 -3.70
C LEU A 72 -3.74 10.97 -4.83
N ARG A 73 -2.87 11.95 -4.57
CA ARG A 73 -2.34 12.82 -5.62
C ARG A 73 -1.43 12.04 -6.56
N LEU A 74 -0.52 11.23 -6.02
CA LEU A 74 0.38 10.41 -6.81
C LEU A 74 -0.38 9.39 -7.68
N HIS A 75 -1.41 8.73 -7.14
CA HIS A 75 -2.26 7.84 -7.94
C HIS A 75 -2.92 8.54 -9.13
N ARG A 76 -3.42 9.77 -8.93
CA ARG A 76 -4.00 10.55 -10.03
C ARG A 76 -2.96 10.93 -11.08
N GLN A 77 -1.76 11.31 -10.65
CA GLN A 77 -0.66 11.62 -11.57
C GLN A 77 -0.23 10.38 -12.36
N LEU A 78 -0.12 9.23 -11.70
CA LEU A 78 0.22 7.97 -12.36
C LEU A 78 -0.84 7.60 -13.42
N ALA A 79 -2.12 7.65 -13.07
CA ALA A 79 -3.20 7.37 -14.01
C ALA A 79 -3.19 8.33 -15.22
N GLN A 80 -2.81 9.59 -15.04
CA GLN A 80 -2.64 10.54 -16.15
C GLN A 80 -1.48 10.17 -17.06
N ILE A 81 -0.35 9.72 -16.50
CA ILE A 81 0.79 9.25 -17.29
C ILE A 81 0.43 7.98 -18.04
N ASP A 82 -0.22 7.01 -17.40
CA ASP A 82 -0.67 5.77 -18.04
C ASP A 82 -1.62 6.04 -19.21
N SER A 83 -2.52 7.02 -19.07
CA SER A 83 -3.42 7.44 -20.15
C SER A 83 -2.62 8.03 -21.33
N ARG A 84 -1.66 8.92 -21.03
CA ARG A 84 -0.82 9.53 -22.06
C ARG A 84 0.06 8.50 -22.77
N GLU A 85 0.62 7.55 -22.04
CA GLU A 85 1.40 6.45 -22.61
C GLU A 85 0.56 5.64 -23.60
N LYS A 86 -0.67 5.27 -23.22
CA LYS A 86 -1.61 4.57 -24.11
C LYS A 86 -1.93 5.40 -25.35
N GLU A 87 -2.21 6.68 -25.20
CA GLU A 87 -2.50 7.56 -26.34
C GLU A 87 -1.31 7.66 -27.30
N MET A 88 -0.08 7.80 -26.78
CA MET A 88 1.12 7.83 -27.60
C MET A 88 1.32 6.50 -28.33
N PHE A 89 1.17 5.37 -27.62
CA PHE A 89 1.29 4.04 -28.22
C PHE A 89 0.27 3.81 -29.34
N GLN A 90 -0.97 4.25 -29.16
CA GLN A 90 -2.01 4.15 -30.21
C GLN A 90 -1.68 5.01 -31.44
N ARG A 91 -1.10 6.19 -31.25
CA ARG A 91 -0.65 7.03 -32.38
C ARG A 91 0.49 6.38 -33.16
N GLU A 92 1.46 5.80 -32.44
CA GLU A 92 2.58 5.07 -33.06
C GLU A 92 2.06 3.86 -33.86
N LEU A 93 1.13 3.08 -33.30
CA LEU A 93 0.50 1.97 -34.01
C LEU A 93 -0.21 2.42 -35.29
N ALA A 94 -1.01 3.49 -35.22
CA ALA A 94 -1.69 4.03 -36.39
C ALA A 94 -0.70 4.47 -37.48
N SER A 95 0.41 5.12 -37.09
CA SER A 95 1.46 5.53 -38.02
C SER A 95 2.14 4.33 -38.70
N ILE A 96 2.39 3.25 -37.96
CA ILE A 96 2.94 2.00 -38.52
C ILE A 96 1.97 1.39 -39.53
N ASP A 97 0.68 1.34 -39.20
CA ASP A 97 -0.34 0.78 -40.09
C ASP A 97 -0.50 1.62 -41.37
N GLU A 98 -0.39 2.94 -41.29
CA GLU A 98 -0.36 3.83 -42.46
C GLU A 98 0.83 3.53 -43.39
N VAL A 99 2.05 3.41 -42.83
CA VAL A 99 3.25 3.08 -43.61
C VAL A 99 3.12 1.70 -44.27
N ARG A 100 2.62 0.69 -43.54
CA ARG A 100 2.39 -0.65 -44.10
C ARG A 100 1.40 -0.63 -45.25
N ALA A 101 0.31 0.11 -45.11
CA ALA A 101 -0.69 0.24 -46.19
C ALA A 101 -0.06 0.86 -47.46
N MET A 102 0.78 1.88 -47.30
CA MET A 102 1.52 2.48 -48.42
C MET A 102 2.50 1.48 -49.06
N GLU A 103 3.28 0.75 -48.26
CA GLU A 103 4.22 -0.27 -48.77
C GLU A 103 3.49 -1.39 -49.53
N GLU A 104 2.35 -1.87 -49.02
CA GLU A 104 1.52 -2.86 -49.70
C GLU A 104 0.95 -2.32 -51.03
N GLU A 105 0.53 -1.06 -51.07
CA GLU A 105 0.08 -0.40 -52.30
C GLU A 105 1.20 -0.28 -53.34
N GLU A 106 2.43 0.01 -52.93
CA GLU A 106 3.60 0.04 -53.81
C GLU A 106 4.06 -1.36 -54.26
N GLN A 107 3.88 -2.38 -53.43
CA GLN A 107 4.26 -3.77 -53.75
C GLN A 107 3.29 -4.42 -54.75
N LYS A 108 1.98 -4.15 -54.68
CA LYS A 108 0.97 -4.67 -55.62
C LYS A 108 1.33 -4.52 -57.11
N PRO A 109 1.73 -3.33 -57.62
CA PRO A 109 2.13 -3.18 -59.01
C PRO A 109 3.41 -3.96 -59.32
N LEU A 110 4.40 -3.98 -58.43
CA LEU A 110 5.65 -4.75 -58.62
C LEU A 110 5.38 -6.26 -58.70
N GLU A 111 4.53 -6.80 -57.82
CA GLU A 111 4.10 -8.20 -57.86
C GLU A 111 3.32 -8.52 -59.13
N SER A 112 2.41 -7.64 -59.57
CA SER A 112 1.65 -7.84 -60.80
C SER A 112 2.55 -7.87 -62.05
N ILE A 113 3.57 -7.01 -62.10
CA ILE A 113 4.58 -6.97 -63.17
C ILE A 113 5.44 -8.24 -63.12
N TRP A 114 5.87 -8.67 -61.93
CA TRP A 114 6.62 -9.92 -61.78
C TRP A 114 5.81 -11.14 -62.21
N HIS A 115 4.54 -11.24 -61.82
CA HIS A 115 3.64 -12.34 -62.19
C HIS A 115 3.36 -12.38 -63.70
N THR A 116 3.15 -11.23 -64.33
CA THR A 116 2.96 -11.15 -65.80
C THR A 116 4.25 -11.48 -66.55
N ALA A 117 5.40 -11.00 -66.09
CA ALA A 117 6.71 -11.32 -66.66
C ALA A 117 7.03 -12.82 -66.53
N THR A 118 6.87 -13.42 -65.36
CA THR A 118 7.08 -14.87 -65.17
C THR A 118 6.13 -15.72 -65.99
N ARG A 119 4.85 -15.34 -66.11
CA ARG A 119 3.88 -16.03 -66.98
C ARG A 119 4.28 -15.94 -68.45
N SER A 120 4.74 -14.78 -68.91
CA SER A 120 5.23 -14.56 -70.28
C SER A 120 6.46 -15.41 -70.60
N VAL A 121 7.45 -15.45 -69.70
CA VAL A 121 8.64 -16.29 -69.84
C VAL A 121 8.25 -17.77 -69.88
N ARG A 122 7.33 -18.20 -69.00
CA ARG A 122 6.86 -19.60 -68.93
C ARG A 122 6.10 -20.02 -70.20
N CYS A 123 5.27 -19.15 -70.76
CA CYS A 123 4.60 -19.37 -72.05
C CYS A 123 5.60 -19.46 -73.21
N ARG A 124 6.61 -18.58 -73.26
CA ARG A 124 7.67 -18.64 -74.28
C ARG A 124 8.49 -19.93 -74.19
N LEU A 125 8.79 -20.37 -72.97
CA LEU A 125 9.52 -21.62 -72.74
C LEU A 125 8.72 -22.84 -73.20
N ALA A 126 7.41 -22.89 -72.90
CA ALA A 126 6.53 -23.97 -73.35
C ALA A 126 6.44 -24.03 -74.89
N PHE A 127 6.31 -22.87 -75.53
CA PHE A 127 6.28 -22.75 -77.00
C PHE A 127 7.60 -23.24 -77.64
N LEU A 128 8.75 -22.93 -77.04
CA LEU A 128 10.06 -23.40 -77.52
C LEU A 128 10.29 -24.90 -77.28
N LEU A 129 9.66 -25.47 -76.25
CA LEU A 129 9.78 -26.89 -75.90
C LEU A 129 8.71 -27.78 -76.55
N GLY A 130 7.76 -27.19 -77.30
CA GLY A 130 6.71 -27.92 -78.01
C GLY A 130 5.69 -28.63 -77.09
N LEU A 131 5.55 -28.15 -75.85
CA LEU A 131 4.62 -28.66 -74.83
C LEU A 131 3.26 -27.95 -74.89
#